data_AF-A0A1C7NHB5-F1
#
_entry.id   AF-A0A1C7NHB5-F1
#
_cell.length_a   1.000
_cell.length_b   1.000
_cell.length_c   1.000
_cell.angle_alpha   90.00
_cell.angle_beta   90.00
_cell.angle_gamma   90.00
#
_symmetry.space_group_name_H-M   'P 1'
#
loop_
_entity.id
_entity.type
_entity.pdbx_description
1 polymer ?
#
loop_
_entity_poly.entity_id
_entity_poly.type
_entity_poly.pdbx_seq_one_letter_code
_entity_poly.pdbx_strand_id
1 'polypeptide(L)' 'MENHPSREKLYSTSKGYGFSPALQRTRKPFAARNMLTLAGLITFTTSVYAYSLLAVKQDDFSDVPMPPPVNEQENKE' A
#
# COMPACT_ATOMS: atom_id res chain seq x y z
N MET A 1 14.39 -22.56 -40.11
CA MET A 1 13.93 -21.24 -40.57
C MET A 1 13.25 -20.57 -39.39
N GLU A 2 13.88 -19.59 -38.75
CA GLU A 2 13.29 -18.85 -37.64
C GLU A 2 12.08 -18.06 -38.14
N ASN A 3 10.91 -18.32 -37.56
CA ASN A 3 9.69 -17.57 -37.81
C ASN A 3 9.81 -16.17 -37.16
N HIS A 4 10.46 -15.23 -37.83
CA HIS A 4 10.44 -13.84 -37.40
C HIS A 4 9.05 -13.25 -37.65
N PRO A 5 8.39 -12.69 -36.62
CA PRO A 5 7.13 -12.00 -36.82
C PRO A 5 7.34 -10.80 -37.74
N SER A 6 6.47 -10.64 -38.74
CA SER A 6 6.45 -9.47 -39.61
C SER A 6 6.45 -8.18 -38.78
N ARG A 7 7.25 -7.18 -39.17
CA ARG A 7 7.47 -5.95 -38.38
C ARG A 7 6.17 -5.26 -37.95
N GLU A 8 5.14 -5.35 -38.77
CA GLU A 8 3.77 -4.88 -38.50
C GLU A 8 3.17 -5.49 -37.22
N LYS A 9 3.34 -6.80 -37.00
CA LYS A 9 2.83 -7.53 -35.83
C LYS A 9 3.51 -7.14 -34.53
N LEU A 10 4.70 -6.52 -34.57
CA LEU A 10 5.42 -6.06 -33.39
C LEU A 10 4.80 -4.80 -32.78
N TYR A 11 4.14 -3.98 -33.60
CA TYR A 11 3.54 -2.71 -33.18
C TYR A 11 2.02 -2.78 -33.08
N SER A 12 1.36 -3.73 -33.74
CA SER A 12 -0.08 -3.95 -33.64
C SER A 12 -0.45 -4.82 -32.44
N THR A 13 -1.57 -4.51 -31.78
CA THR A 13 -2.17 -5.37 -30.75
C THR A 13 -3.22 -6.27 -31.38
N SER A 14 -3.00 -7.59 -31.38
CA SER A 14 -3.86 -8.58 -32.07
C SER A 14 -5.33 -8.55 -31.67
N LYS A 15 -5.67 -8.07 -30.46
CA LYS A 15 -7.04 -8.07 -29.92
C LYS A 15 -7.59 -6.67 -29.65
N GLY A 16 -6.90 -5.59 -30.06
CA GLY A 16 -7.30 -4.20 -29.78
C GLY A 16 -7.07 -3.72 -28.34
N TYR A 17 -6.72 -4.62 -27.40
CA TYR A 17 -6.45 -4.31 -25.99
C TYR A 17 -5.14 -4.94 -25.52
N GLY A 18 -4.39 -4.25 -24.66
CA GLY A 18 -3.09 -4.70 -24.15
C GLY A 18 -1.89 -4.09 -24.87
N PHE A 19 -0.68 -4.51 -24.48
CA PHE A 19 0.58 -3.96 -24.98
C PHE A 19 1.11 -4.75 -26.16
N SER A 20 1.50 -4.06 -27.23
CA SER A 20 2.19 -4.67 -28.36
C SER A 20 3.58 -5.21 -27.95
N PRO A 21 4.12 -6.22 -28.65
CA PRO A 21 5.42 -6.81 -28.32
C PRO A 21 6.57 -5.77 -28.25
N ALA A 22 6.55 -4.78 -29.13
CA ALA A 22 7.52 -3.68 -29.11
C ALA A 22 7.37 -2.82 -27.85
N LEU A 23 6.14 -2.49 -27.46
CA LEU A 23 5.86 -1.66 -26.29
C LEU A 23 6.15 -2.38 -24.96
N GLN A 24 6.01 -3.70 -24.90
CA GLN A 24 6.43 -4.47 -23.73
C GLN A 24 7.95 -4.42 -23.54
N ARG A 25 8.73 -4.53 -24.62
CA ARG A 25 10.19 -4.48 -24.56
C ARG A 25 10.71 -3.13 -24.08
N THR A 26 10.12 -2.03 -24.54
CA THR A 26 10.54 -0.67 -24.13
C THR A 26 10.29 -0.40 -22.64
N ARG A 27 9.34 -1.11 -22.03
CA ARG A 27 9.01 -0.95 -20.60
C ARG A 27 9.82 -1.82 -19.65
N LYS A 28 10.42 -2.91 -20.12
CA LYS A 28 11.28 -3.81 -19.33
C LYS A 28 12.32 -3.08 -18.46
N PRO A 29 13.09 -2.09 -18.95
CA PRO A 29 14.14 -1.46 -18.14
C PRO A 29 13.60 -0.57 -17.01
N PHE A 30 12.36 -0.07 -17.11
CA PHE A 30 11.77 0.82 -16.10
C PHE A 30 11.07 0.05 -14.98
N ALA A 31 10.69 -1.21 -15.21
CA ALA A 31 9.96 -2.01 -14.24
C ALA A 31 10.71 -2.15 -12.91
N ALA A 32 12.01 -2.46 -12.95
CA ALA A 32 12.83 -2.63 -11.75
C ALA A 32 13.00 -1.32 -10.96
N ARG A 33 13.29 -0.21 -11.66
CA ARG A 33 13.46 1.11 -11.03
C ARG A 33 12.16 1.60 -10.40
N ASN A 34 11.03 1.43 -11.11
CA ASN A 34 9.72 1.83 -10.61
C ASN A 34 9.26 0.96 -9.43
N MET A 35 9.58 -0.34 -9.44
CA MET A 35 9.34 -1.21 -8.29
C MET A 35 10.17 -0.81 -7.08
N LEU A 36 11.44 -0.45 -7.28
CA LEU A 36 12.29 0.01 -6.18
C LEU A 36 11.75 1.31 -5.57
N THR A 37 11.33 2.28 -6.39
CA THR A 37 10.73 3.53 -5.89
C THR A 37 9.42 3.26 -5.15
N LEU A 38 8.60 2.34 -5.65
CA LEU A 38 7.35 1.95 -4.99
C LEU A 38 7.63 1.26 -3.65
N ALA A 39 8.59 0.34 -3.61
CA ALA A 39 9.00 -0.34 -2.38
C ALA A 39 9.52 0.65 -1.34
N GLY A 40 10.31 1.65 -1.77
CA GLY A 40 10.78 2.73 -0.90
C GLY A 40 9.62 3.52 -0.29
N LEU A 41 8.65 3.91 -1.12
CA LEU A 41 7.47 4.66 -0.68
C LEU A 41 6.60 3.85 0.31
N ILE A 42 6.34 2.58 0.02
CA ILE A 42 5.56 1.69 0.90
C ILE A 42 6.31 1.49 2.22
N THR A 43 7.61 1.21 2.17
CA THR A 43 8.41 1.00 3.37
C THR A 43 8.42 2.25 4.25
N PHE A 44 8.61 3.42 3.65
CA PHE A 44 8.63 4.70 4.36
C PHE A 44 7.28 5.03 5.02
N THR A 45 6.18 4.90 4.29
CA THR A 45 4.85 5.21 4.83
C THR A 45 4.43 4.21 5.91
N THR A 46 4.69 2.92 5.70
CA THR A 46 4.38 1.87 6.68
C THR A 46 5.22 2.01 7.94
N SER A 47 6.50 2.38 7.83
CA SER A 47 7.37 2.56 9.00
C SER A 47 6.92 3.74 9.87
N VAL A 48 6.53 4.86 9.27
CA VAL A 48 5.96 6.00 10.00
C VAL A 48 4.68 5.59 10.73
N TYR A 49 3.77 4.89 10.05
CA TYR A 49 2.53 4.41 10.67
C TYR A 49 2.78 3.43 11.81
N ALA A 50 3.65 2.43 11.60
CA ALA A 50 4.00 1.46 12.62
C ALA A 50 4.69 2.13 13.82
N TYR A 51 5.57 3.11 13.58
CA TYR A 51 6.17 3.91 14.64
C TYR A 51 5.11 4.64 15.44
N SER A 52 4.12 5.26 14.79
CA SER A 52 3.03 5.93 15.50
C SER A 52 2.26 4.98 16.42
N LEU A 53 2.01 3.72 16.02
CA LEU A 53 1.36 2.73 16.87
C LEU A 53 2.22 2.34 18.09
N LEU A 54 3.53 2.17 17.90
CA LEU A 54 4.44 1.75 18.97
C LEU A 54 4.82 2.89 19.91
N ALA A 55 4.89 4.12 19.38
CA ALA A 55 5.27 5.31 20.14
C ALA A 55 4.14 5.80 21.06
N VAL A 56 2.89 5.46 20.75
CA VAL A 56 1.77 5.65 21.67
C VAL A 56 1.92 4.61 22.79
N LYS A 57 2.71 4.94 23.82
CA LYS A 57 2.63 4.24 25.10
C LYS A 57 1.21 4.46 25.62
N GLN A 58 0.51 3.37 25.93
CA GLN A 58 -0.70 3.48 26.73
C GLN A 58 -0.29 4.04 28.10
N ASP A 59 -0.88 5.16 28.47
CA ASP A 59 -0.58 5.85 29.72
C ASP A 59 -0.92 4.94 30.91
N ASP A 60 -0.12 4.99 31.96
CA ASP A 60 -0.35 4.20 33.17
C ASP A 60 -1.37 4.92 34.06
N PHE A 61 -2.65 4.62 33.88
CA PHE A 61 -3.74 5.24 34.65
C PHE A 61 -3.88 4.68 36.07
N SER A 62 -2.85 4.02 36.62
CA SER A 62 -2.91 3.43 37.96
C SER A 62 -3.00 4.47 39.09
N ASP A 63 -2.61 5.71 38.83
CA ASP A 63 -2.70 6.84 39.77
C ASP A 63 -4.03 7.61 39.68
N VAL A 64 -4.87 7.32 38.68
CA VAL A 64 -6.15 8.00 38.49
C VAL A 64 -7.24 7.32 39.34
N PRO A 65 -7.83 8.04 40.33
CA PRO A 65 -8.92 7.48 41.13
C PRO A 65 -10.16 7.28 40.26
N MET A 66 -10.76 6.08 40.32
CA MET A 66 -12.00 5.81 39.59
C MET A 66 -13.17 6.60 40.20
N PRO A 67 -14.09 7.09 39.37
CA PRO A 67 -15.32 7.70 39.87
C PRO A 67 -16.14 6.68 40.66
N PRO A 68 -16.84 7.11 41.73
CA PRO A 68 -17.74 6.23 42.45
C PRO A 68 -18.81 5.68 41.51
N PRO A 69 -19.30 4.44 41.75
CA PRO A 69 -20.38 3.88 40.94
C PRO A 69 -21.58 4.83 41.01
N VAL A 70 -22.20 5.08 39.86
CA VAL A 70 -23.43 5.88 39.79
C VAL A 70 -24.52 5.06 40.46
N ASN A 71 -24.91 5.48 41.65
CA ASN A 71 -26.03 4.88 42.35
C ASN A 71 -27.31 5.34 41.63
N GLU A 72 -27.93 4.46 40.84
CA GLU A 72 -29.23 4.69 40.19
C GLU A 72 -30.38 4.99 41.18
N GLN A 73 -30.09 5.09 42.48
CA GLN A 73 -31.05 5.34 43.54
C GLN A 73 -31.22 6.83 43.89
N GLU A 74 -30.40 7.73 43.34
CA GLU A 74 -30.56 9.19 43.54
C GLU A 74 -31.56 9.83 42.55
N ASN A 75 -31.97 9.13 41.48
CA ASN A 75 -32.97 9.62 40.50
C ASN A 75 -34.38 9.01 40.69
N LYS A 76 -34.72 8.58 41.92
CA LYS A 76 -36.07 8.08 42.26
C LYS A 76 -36.77 8.92 43.34
N GLU A 77 -36.46 10.21 43.40
CA GLU A 77 -37.35 11.19 44.04
C GLU A 77 -38.48 11.61 43.08
#